data_AF-A0A7K2KS84-F1
#
_entry.id   AF-A0A7K2KS84-F1
#
_cell.length_a   1.000
_cell.length_b   1.000
_cell.length_c   1.000
_cell.angle_alpha   90.00
_cell.angle_beta   90.00
_cell.angle_gamma   90.00
#
_symmetry.space_group_name_H-M   'P 1'
#
loop_
_entity.id
_entity.type
_entity.pdbx_description
1 polymer ?
#
loop_
_entity_poly.entity_id
_entity_poly.type
_entity_poly.pdbx_seq_one_letter_code
_entity_poly.pdbx_strand_id
1 'polypeptide(L)'
;MSDAEKNEPLPRMSKDKAESWAAHWAGSMARTAEAKLVAGDEKATFTDCLGKGGESADDGRFTLRYSVKAVLPKDRQADGIRAIKDELQKQGFEIQGYRSDPAVKPVNLVDARHPKDRQAVTAEDLDDTSILLVVRTPCLLPPDAEQQEF
;
A
#
# COMPACT_ATOMS: atom_id res chain seq x y z
N MET A 1 -17.57 1.99 20.73
CA MET A 1 -16.59 2.93 20.18
C MET A 1 -16.87 4.25 20.84
N SER A 2 -15.88 4.82 21.52
CA SER A 2 -16.04 6.10 22.22
C SER A 2 -15.75 7.26 21.27
N ASP A 3 -16.34 8.43 21.49
CA ASP A 3 -16.09 9.64 20.68
C ASP A 3 -14.59 9.99 20.59
N ALA A 4 -13.78 9.55 21.56
CA ALA A 4 -12.34 9.72 21.59
C ALA A 4 -11.59 8.97 20.46
N GLU A 5 -12.08 7.81 19.99
CA GLU A 5 -11.46 7.06 18.89
C GLU A 5 -11.75 7.71 17.52
N LYS A 6 -12.84 8.48 17.42
CA LYS A 6 -13.29 9.10 16.17
C LYS A 6 -12.41 10.28 15.77
N ASN A 7 -11.85 10.98 16.75
CA ASN A 7 -11.05 12.19 16.59
C ASN A 7 -9.57 12.01 16.95
N GLU A 8 -9.07 10.76 16.92
CA GLU A 8 -7.62 10.54 17.06
C GLU A 8 -6.85 11.37 16.02
N PRO A 9 -5.71 12.00 16.42
CA PRO A 9 -4.91 12.78 15.50
C PRO A 9 -4.46 11.94 14.30
N LEU A 10 -4.77 12.43 13.10
CA LEU A 10 -4.35 11.78 11.87
C LEU A 10 -2.83 11.93 11.68
N PRO A 11 -2.16 10.91 11.13
CA PRO A 11 -0.75 11.03 10.74
C PRO A 11 -0.59 12.16 9.73
N ARG A 12 0.41 13.02 9.95
CA ARG A 12 0.67 14.20 9.11
C ARG A 12 1.73 13.93 8.06
N MET A 13 1.39 14.20 6.79
CA MET A 13 2.31 14.02 5.67
C MET A 13 1.86 14.85 4.47
N SER A 14 2.79 15.50 3.76
CA SER A 14 2.49 16.13 2.46
C SER A 14 2.30 15.08 1.38
N LYS A 15 1.63 15.43 0.27
CA LYS A 15 1.44 14.53 -0.87
C LYS A 15 2.77 14.04 -1.44
N ASP A 16 3.74 14.95 -1.64
CA ASP A 16 5.07 14.60 -2.15
C ASP A 16 5.84 13.64 -1.25
N LYS A 17 5.71 13.84 0.08
CA LYS A 17 6.35 12.95 1.06
C LYS A 17 5.66 11.58 1.09
N ALA A 18 4.32 11.55 0.95
CA ALA A 18 3.56 10.31 0.87
C ALA A 18 3.93 9.51 -0.38
N GLU A 19 4.07 10.17 -1.53
CA GLU A 19 4.48 9.54 -2.77
C GLU A 19 5.91 9.00 -2.69
N SER A 20 6.85 9.81 -2.20
CA SER A 20 8.26 9.39 -2.01
C SER A 20 8.38 8.19 -1.05
N TRP A 21 7.61 8.21 0.03
CA TRP A 21 7.52 7.11 0.99
C TRP A 21 6.94 5.84 0.34
N ALA A 22 5.88 5.98 -0.44
CA ALA A 22 5.26 4.85 -1.13
C ALA A 22 6.16 4.24 -2.21
N ALA A 23 6.87 5.09 -2.96
CA ALA A 23 7.88 4.67 -3.94
C ALA A 23 9.04 3.92 -3.26
N HIS A 24 9.48 4.37 -2.08
CA HIS A 24 10.51 3.66 -1.30
C HIS A 24 10.07 2.23 -0.93
N TRP A 25 8.82 2.08 -0.46
CA TRP A 25 8.25 0.77 -0.12
C TRP A 25 8.10 -0.15 -1.34
N ALA A 26 7.57 0.37 -2.45
CA ALA A 26 7.48 -0.39 -3.69
C ALA A 26 8.87 -0.84 -4.18
N GLY A 27 9.87 0.04 -4.10
CA GLY A 27 11.26 -0.30 -4.41
C GLY A 27 11.84 -1.35 -3.46
N SER A 28 11.48 -1.33 -2.18
CA SER A 28 11.89 -2.35 -1.22
C SER A 28 11.30 -3.72 -1.57
N MET A 29 9.98 -3.79 -1.84
CA MET A 29 9.32 -5.02 -2.26
C MET A 29 9.91 -5.59 -3.55
N ALA A 30 10.18 -4.73 -4.54
CA ALA A 30 10.80 -5.14 -5.80
C ALA A 30 12.19 -5.76 -5.57
N ARG A 31 13.04 -5.13 -4.73
CA ARG A 31 14.35 -5.69 -4.37
C ARG A 31 14.25 -7.02 -3.65
N THR A 32 13.30 -7.16 -2.72
CA THR A 32 13.05 -8.42 -1.99
C THR A 32 12.65 -9.56 -2.93
N ALA A 33 11.85 -9.28 -3.96
CA ALA A 33 11.48 -10.26 -4.98
C ALA A 33 12.52 -10.42 -6.10
N GLU A 34 13.66 -9.73 -6.03
CA GLU A 34 14.66 -9.65 -7.10
C GLU A 34 14.07 -9.19 -8.46
N ALA A 35 13.00 -8.40 -8.40
CA ALA A 35 12.29 -7.85 -9.54
C ALA A 35 12.83 -6.46 -9.91
N LYS A 36 12.69 -6.07 -11.18
CA LYS A 36 13.09 -4.74 -11.66
C LYS A 36 11.86 -3.86 -11.87
N LEU A 37 11.78 -2.72 -11.20
CA LEU A 37 10.71 -1.75 -11.45
C LEU A 37 10.71 -1.29 -12.90
N VAL A 38 9.52 -1.13 -13.48
CA VAL A 38 9.32 -0.54 -14.80
C VAL A 38 9.29 0.98 -14.65
N ALA A 39 10.32 1.65 -15.12
CA ALA A 39 10.41 3.11 -15.02
C ALA A 39 9.30 3.79 -15.83
N GLY A 40 8.64 4.79 -15.24
CA GLY A 40 7.55 5.55 -15.87
C GLY A 40 6.18 4.86 -15.79
N ASP A 41 6.08 3.68 -15.18
CA ASP A 41 4.81 3.00 -14.94
C ASP A 41 4.18 3.35 -13.58
N GLU A 42 4.89 4.13 -12.75
CA GLU A 42 4.38 4.61 -11.47
C GLU A 42 3.08 5.43 -11.62
N LYS A 43 2.11 5.12 -10.76
CA LYS A 43 0.85 5.83 -10.67
C LYS A 43 0.56 6.16 -9.22
N ALA A 44 0.55 7.45 -8.90
CA ALA A 44 0.07 7.98 -7.63
C ALA A 44 -1.36 8.50 -7.82
N THR A 45 -2.30 8.01 -7.03
CA THR A 45 -3.68 8.51 -7.00
C THR A 45 -4.01 8.96 -5.60
N PHE A 46 -4.37 10.24 -5.48
CA PHE A 46 -4.82 10.83 -4.23
C PHE A 46 -6.34 10.93 -4.22
N THR A 47 -6.97 10.51 -3.14
CA THR A 47 -8.42 10.66 -2.95
C THR A 47 -8.69 11.23 -1.58
N ASP A 48 -9.81 11.93 -1.44
CA ASP A 48 -10.26 12.44 -0.15
C ASP A 48 -10.57 11.28 0.80
N CYS A 49 -10.36 11.50 2.10
CA CYS A 49 -10.75 10.51 3.09
C CYS A 49 -12.25 10.58 3.35
N LEU A 50 -12.92 9.45 3.22
CA LEU A 50 -14.32 9.32 3.55
C LEU A 50 -14.49 8.73 4.96
N GLY A 51 -15.36 9.36 5.75
CA GLY A 51 -15.90 8.83 6.99
C GLY A 51 -16.76 7.60 6.75
N LYS A 52 -17.13 6.90 7.82
CA LYS A 52 -17.94 5.66 7.73
C LYS A 52 -19.32 5.89 7.11
N GLY A 53 -19.87 7.09 7.18
CA GLY A 53 -21.14 7.47 6.53
C GLY A 53 -20.96 8.11 5.15
N GLY A 54 -19.74 8.13 4.61
CA GLY A 54 -19.42 8.81 3.35
C GLY A 54 -19.19 10.31 3.50
N GLU A 55 -19.07 10.81 4.73
CA GLU A 55 -18.74 12.22 4.99
C GLU A 55 -17.30 12.50 4.54
N SER A 56 -17.06 13.66 3.91
CA SER A 56 -15.71 14.15 3.62
C SER A 56 -15.44 15.40 4.44
N ALA A 57 -14.21 15.54 4.92
CA ALA A 57 -13.76 16.74 5.59
C ALA A 57 -13.12 17.71 4.59
N ASP A 58 -13.26 19.01 4.84
CA ASP A 58 -12.67 20.06 4.00
C ASP A 58 -11.25 20.47 4.47
N ASP A 59 -10.64 19.71 5.38
CA ASP A 59 -9.30 19.96 5.90
C ASP A 59 -8.17 19.42 4.99
N GLY A 60 -8.52 18.97 3.79
CA GLY A 60 -7.57 18.49 2.79
C GLY A 60 -6.93 17.14 3.13
N ARG A 61 -7.49 16.39 4.10
CA ARG A 61 -7.06 15.02 4.38
C ARG A 61 -7.22 14.13 3.15
N PHE A 62 -6.25 13.24 2.94
CA PHE A 62 -6.19 12.40 1.75
C PHE A 62 -5.70 10.99 2.06
N THR A 63 -6.00 10.07 1.15
CA THR A 63 -5.31 8.79 1.05
C THR A 63 -4.52 8.76 -0.26
N LEU A 64 -3.40 8.03 -0.26
CA LEU A 64 -2.63 7.73 -1.44
C LEU A 64 -2.79 6.24 -1.77
N ARG A 65 -3.06 5.96 -3.04
CA ARG A 65 -2.79 4.67 -3.68
C ARG A 65 -1.66 4.87 -4.68
N TYR A 66 -0.50 4.32 -4.36
CA TYR A 66 0.64 4.23 -5.26
C TYR A 66 0.70 2.84 -5.87
N SER A 67 0.95 2.73 -7.18
CA SER A 67 1.21 1.44 -7.82
C SER A 67 2.28 1.53 -8.89
N VAL A 68 3.04 0.46 -9.05
CA VAL A 68 4.08 0.33 -10.08
C VAL A 68 4.26 -1.14 -10.45
N LYS A 69 4.53 -1.42 -11.74
CA LYS A 69 4.92 -2.76 -12.18
C LYS A 69 6.38 -3.07 -11.86
N ALA A 70 6.66 -4.33 -11.57
CA ALA A 70 8.00 -4.88 -11.53
C ALA A 70 8.10 -6.12 -12.44
N VAL A 71 9.15 -6.19 -13.25
CA VAL A 71 9.45 -7.33 -14.11
C VAL A 71 9.89 -8.51 -13.25
N LEU A 72 9.11 -9.58 -13.29
CA LEU A 72 9.35 -10.84 -12.62
C LEU A 72 8.72 -11.97 -13.45
N PRO A 73 9.53 -12.81 -14.12
CA PRO A 73 9.04 -13.92 -14.94
C PRO A 73 8.17 -14.90 -14.16
N LYS A 74 7.15 -15.47 -14.82
CA LYS A 74 6.14 -16.37 -14.24
C LYS A 74 6.70 -17.47 -13.33
N ASP A 75 7.78 -18.12 -13.75
CA ASP A 75 8.44 -19.19 -13.00
C ASP A 75 9.06 -18.72 -11.68
N ARG A 76 9.32 -17.42 -11.53
CA ARG A 76 9.83 -16.79 -10.31
C ARG A 76 8.78 -16.07 -9.48
N GLN A 77 7.56 -15.88 -9.99
CA GLN A 77 6.53 -15.06 -9.33
C GLN A 77 6.11 -15.62 -7.96
N ALA A 78 5.90 -16.93 -7.85
CA ALA A 78 5.49 -17.55 -6.59
C ALA A 78 6.55 -17.35 -5.49
N ASP A 79 7.83 -17.54 -5.82
CA ASP A 79 8.93 -17.37 -4.87
C ASP A 79 9.16 -15.89 -4.53
N GLY A 80 9.04 -14.99 -5.51
CA GLY A 80 9.15 -13.55 -5.26
C GLY A 80 8.05 -13.00 -4.34
N ILE A 81 6.79 -13.41 -4.57
CA ILE A 81 5.66 -13.02 -3.70
C ILE A 81 5.82 -13.63 -2.30
N ARG A 82 6.31 -14.88 -2.19
CA ARG A 82 6.63 -15.50 -0.88
C ARG A 82 7.74 -14.74 -0.15
N ALA A 83 8.81 -14.33 -0.84
CA ALA A 83 9.89 -13.55 -0.26
C ALA A 83 9.39 -12.18 0.26
N ILE A 84 8.52 -11.50 -0.51
CA ILE A 84 7.86 -10.27 -0.06
C ILE A 84 7.05 -10.52 1.21
N LYS A 85 6.22 -11.57 1.23
CA LYS A 85 5.43 -11.94 2.41
C LYS A 85 6.32 -12.10 3.65
N ASP A 86 7.37 -12.91 3.53
CA ASP A 86 8.22 -13.24 4.67
C ASP A 86 8.98 -12.01 5.17
N GLU A 87 9.41 -11.12 4.28
CA GLU A 87 10.05 -9.86 4.65
C GLU A 87 9.08 -8.89 5.33
N LEU A 88 7.85 -8.76 4.83
CA LEU A 88 6.81 -7.95 5.46
C LEU A 88 6.51 -8.42 6.88
N GLN A 89 6.44 -9.73 7.11
CA GLN A 89 6.26 -10.30 8.45
C GLN A 89 7.42 -9.94 9.39
N LYS A 90 8.68 -10.02 8.91
CA LYS A 90 9.85 -9.61 9.71
C LYS A 90 9.80 -8.12 10.08
N GLN A 91 9.24 -7.30 9.21
CA GLN A 91 9.07 -5.86 9.42
C GLN A 91 7.81 -5.52 10.25
N GLY A 92 7.12 -6.53 10.79
CA GLY A 92 5.99 -6.36 11.70
C GLY A 92 4.65 -6.09 11.01
N PHE A 93 4.54 -6.33 9.70
CA PHE A 93 3.25 -6.31 9.02
C PHE A 93 2.45 -7.57 9.33
N GLU A 94 1.15 -7.39 9.46
CA GLU A 94 0.18 -8.49 9.54
C GLU A 94 -0.27 -8.86 8.14
N ILE A 95 -0.11 -10.14 7.78
CA ILE A 95 -0.61 -10.66 6.50
C ILE A 95 -2.13 -10.81 6.59
N GLN A 96 -2.83 -10.04 5.76
CA GLN A 96 -4.30 -10.04 5.67
C GLN A 96 -4.78 -11.08 4.66
N GLY A 97 -3.97 -11.35 3.64
CA GLY A 97 -4.26 -12.34 2.61
C GLY A 97 -2.97 -12.86 1.99
N TYR A 98 -2.93 -14.16 1.71
CA TYR A 98 -1.85 -14.78 0.93
C TYR A 98 -2.44 -15.87 0.06
N ARG A 99 -2.01 -15.91 -1.21
CA ARG A 99 -2.43 -16.92 -2.17
C ARG A 99 -1.27 -17.32 -3.08
N SER A 100 -1.26 -18.58 -3.45
CA SER A 100 -0.39 -19.20 -4.45
C SER A 100 -1.16 -20.38 -5.06
N ASP A 101 -2.25 -20.09 -5.78
CA ASP A 101 -3.19 -21.08 -6.31
C ASP A 101 -3.41 -20.85 -7.82
N PRO A 102 -2.97 -21.76 -8.71
CA PRO A 102 -3.12 -21.60 -10.15
C PRO A 102 -4.59 -21.62 -10.64
N ALA A 103 -5.54 -22.06 -9.81
CA ALA A 103 -6.97 -22.09 -10.16
C ALA A 103 -7.65 -20.72 -10.02
N VAL A 104 -7.03 -19.74 -9.35
CA VAL A 104 -7.64 -18.43 -9.05
C VAL A 104 -6.71 -17.31 -9.50
N LYS A 105 -7.27 -16.26 -10.12
CA LYS A 105 -6.52 -15.07 -10.54
C LYS A 105 -6.67 -13.93 -9.51
N PRO A 106 -5.60 -13.16 -9.21
CA PRO A 106 -4.18 -13.47 -9.48
C PRO A 106 -3.73 -14.76 -8.78
N VAL A 107 -2.84 -15.51 -9.42
CA VAL A 107 -2.33 -16.81 -8.95
C VAL A 107 -1.60 -16.66 -7.62
N ASN A 108 -0.74 -15.66 -7.55
CA ASN A 108 0.10 -15.28 -6.43
C ASN A 108 -0.33 -13.90 -5.94
N LEU A 109 -0.61 -13.80 -4.65
CA LEU A 109 -0.99 -12.54 -4.03
C LEU A 109 -0.53 -12.52 -2.57
N VAL A 110 -0.10 -11.36 -2.10
CA VAL A 110 0.04 -11.05 -0.69
C VAL A 110 -0.54 -9.68 -0.42
N ASP A 111 -1.43 -9.61 0.58
CA ASP A 111 -1.93 -8.38 1.18
C ASP A 111 -1.42 -8.30 2.61
N ALA A 112 -0.85 -7.16 2.99
CA ALA A 112 -0.34 -6.95 4.32
C ALA A 112 -0.67 -5.54 4.84
N ARG A 113 -0.82 -5.41 6.16
CA ARG A 113 -1.11 -4.15 6.83
C ARG A 113 -0.21 -3.96 8.04
N HIS A 114 0.36 -2.77 8.20
CA HIS A 114 1.10 -2.43 9.41
C HIS A 114 0.09 -2.08 10.52
N PRO A 115 0.11 -2.77 11.68
CA PRO A 115 -0.95 -2.65 12.68
C PRO A 115 -0.99 -1.26 13.34
N LYS A 116 0.15 -0.58 13.45
CA LYS A 116 0.25 0.75 14.08
C LYS A 116 -0.01 1.87 13.08
N ASP A 117 0.77 1.89 12.01
CA ASP A 117 0.72 3.00 11.03
C ASP A 117 -0.44 2.87 10.06
N ARG A 118 -1.17 1.74 10.10
CA ARG A 118 -2.33 1.42 9.28
C ARG A 118 -2.09 1.49 7.76
N GLN A 119 -0.82 1.56 7.36
CA GLN A 119 -0.35 1.44 5.97
C GLN A 119 -0.62 0.03 5.45
N ALA A 120 -0.94 -0.08 4.17
CA ALA A 120 -1.19 -1.37 3.55
C ALA A 120 -0.35 -1.53 2.27
N VAL A 121 0.05 -2.76 1.99
CA VAL A 121 0.77 -3.12 0.78
C VAL A 121 0.15 -4.35 0.16
N THR A 122 0.17 -4.39 -1.17
CA THR A 122 -0.24 -5.54 -1.97
C THR A 122 0.86 -5.85 -2.97
N ALA A 123 1.19 -7.12 -3.14
CA ALA A 123 1.95 -7.60 -4.28
C ALA A 123 1.21 -8.78 -4.93
N GLU A 124 1.01 -8.74 -6.24
CA GLU A 124 0.26 -9.75 -6.98
C GLU A 124 0.84 -9.96 -8.39
N ASP A 125 0.65 -11.13 -9.00
CA ASP A 125 0.92 -11.26 -10.44
C ASP A 125 -0.03 -10.37 -11.25
N LEU A 126 0.53 -9.75 -12.28
CA LEU A 126 -0.22 -8.96 -13.24
C LEU A 126 -0.37 -9.73 -14.57
N ASP A 127 0.74 -10.27 -15.06
CA ASP A 127 0.82 -11.08 -16.26
C ASP A 127 1.98 -12.08 -16.13
N ASP A 128 2.30 -12.83 -17.20
CA ASP A 128 3.35 -13.87 -17.17
C ASP A 128 4.79 -13.30 -17.05
N THR A 129 4.95 -11.98 -17.06
CA THR A 129 6.26 -11.30 -17.05
C THR A 129 6.43 -10.27 -15.94
N SER A 130 5.34 -9.92 -15.25
CA SER A 130 5.35 -8.84 -14.27
C SER A 130 4.43 -9.09 -13.08
N ILE A 131 4.81 -8.46 -11.97
CA ILE A 131 3.98 -8.31 -10.77
C ILE A 131 3.57 -6.84 -10.62
N LEU A 132 2.41 -6.62 -9.99
CA LEU A 132 1.96 -5.31 -9.56
C LEU A 132 2.30 -5.12 -8.09
N LEU A 133 2.94 -3.99 -7.77
CA LEU A 133 3.21 -3.57 -6.40
C LEU A 133 2.31 -2.38 -6.08
N VAL A 134 1.55 -2.46 -5.00
CA VAL A 134 0.65 -1.39 -4.55
C VAL A 134 0.98 -1.04 -3.11
N VAL A 135 1.08 0.26 -2.84
CA VAL A 135 1.25 0.82 -1.49
C VAL A 135 0.12 1.79 -1.22
N ARG A 136 -0.52 1.66 -0.07
CA ARG A 136 -1.63 2.51 0.37
C ARG A 136 -1.32 3.13 1.72
N THR A 137 -1.54 4.43 1.82
CA THR A 137 -1.45 5.13 3.10
C THR A 137 -2.77 4.98 3.87
N PRO A 138 -2.76 5.15 5.20
CA PRO A 138 -3.98 5.53 5.90
C PRO A 138 -4.48 6.90 5.41
N CYS A 139 -5.59 7.37 6.00
CA CYS A 139 -5.93 8.77 5.91
C CYS A 139 -4.82 9.63 6.52
N LEU A 140 -4.29 10.56 5.74
CA LEU A 140 -3.21 11.48 6.09
C LEU A 140 -3.75 12.90 6.08
N LEU A 141 -3.27 13.71 7.01
CA LEU A 141 -3.57 15.14 7.05
C LEU A 141 -2.36 15.94 6.52
N PRO A 142 -2.57 16.99 5.71
CA PRO A 142 -1.48 17.90 5.33
C PRO A 142 -0.80 18.51 6.56
N PRO A 143 0.52 18.78 6.53
CA PRO A 143 1.27 19.23 7.70
C PRO A 143 0.69 20.46 8.40
N ASP A 144 0.18 21.43 7.62
CA ASP A 144 -0.31 22.72 8.12
C ASP A 144 -1.84 22.78 8.26
N ALA A 145 -2.55 21.66 8.03
CA ALA A 145 -4.00 21.63 8.13
C ALA A 145 -4.48 21.47 9.58
N GLU A 146 -5.55 22.16 9.91
CA GLU A 146 -6.30 21.98 11.15
C GLU A 146 -7.30 20.82 10.96
N GLN A 147 -7.22 19.79 11.81
CA GLN A 147 -8.07 18.62 11.66
C GLN A 147 -9.51 18.94 12.05
N GLN A 148 -10.45 18.70 11.14
CA GLN A 148 -11.87 18.78 11.48
C GLN A 148 -12.32 17.55 12.29
N GLU A 149 -12.99 17.79 13.41
CA GLU A 149 -13.60 16.74 14.23
C GLU A 149 -15.01 16.39 13.72
N PHE A 150 -15.39 15.12 13.85
CA PHE A 150 -16.73 14.64 13.50
C PHE A 150 -17.33 13.83 14.64
#